data_AF-F4KPV5-F1
#
_entry.id   AF-F4KPV5-F1
#
_cell.length_a   1.000
_cell.length_b   1.000
_cell.length_c   1.000
_cell.angle_alpha   90.00
_cell.angle_beta   90.00
_cell.angle_gamma   90.00
#
_symmetry.space_group_name_H-M   'P 1'
#
loop_
_entity.id
_entity.type
_entity.pdbx_description
1 polymer ?
#
loop_
_entity_poly.entity_id
_entity_poly.type
_entity_poly.pdbx_seq_one_letter_code
_entity_poly.pdbx_strand_id
1 'polypeptide(L)'
;MKNFQLIVLAILSFAGLNAQNSGSLQPFEVQESLSSLVVKNTEYSYAMDETHSANQLLLAPVATRLRVKGLYIVPAGQVEKPRAKEAIAAILAIMQSHYLKMLGVTFEFDPEVSVLRSNYSVADAVDWNKNYDFIKANFGQEFLSNRNIVISVLEGTTGDAGGWGGVLKMTGSFWNNCYDIFINRPHMLSTELAGWSHELGHAFGLMHSLDTKNCLAKLNIDMGTLPSLLMQQTDKFRTLYEYPLAKEEKKMLLDSTYSVSCLAFRGDRPAPLRYLRLTSGQASQSANGRNVEMIEFHNGAEGRGTLAKDASGKWLERDLVGTTRFTFNEVGRDDWSVYLQDPGRNVALQIDLYTSKVMYSAIGASTKSPIYNILWSKKSAGSINNPTCACAAQTFRSVSDHTWVEFRLPGGSSGQTINIPAGAHNKYVFPKCNRVWWDNLSFKCNTSTCKWEKTAGRWDADALCTGSPGNSPYVFVGEK
;
A
#
# COMPACT_ATOMS: atom_id res chain seq x y z
N MET A 1 6.39 -2.07 -39.18
CA MET A 1 5.76 -3.30 -39.72
C MET A 1 6.17 -4.47 -38.85
N LYS A 2 5.15 -5.13 -38.26
CA LYS A 2 5.09 -6.51 -37.76
C LYS A 2 6.09 -7.00 -36.69
N ASN A 3 5.43 -7.53 -35.64
CA ASN A 3 5.74 -8.69 -34.80
C ASN A 3 6.53 -8.45 -33.52
N PHE A 4 5.82 -8.55 -32.38
CA PHE A 4 6.05 -9.63 -31.41
C PHE A 4 4.74 -9.94 -30.65
N GLN A 5 4.23 -11.16 -30.83
CA GLN A 5 3.09 -11.78 -30.14
C GLN A 5 3.52 -12.27 -28.75
N LEU A 6 2.72 -12.06 -27.69
CA LEU A 6 1.62 -12.89 -27.18
C LEU A 6 2.08 -14.25 -26.60
N ILE A 7 1.96 -14.42 -25.28
CA ILE A 7 1.96 -15.73 -24.59
C ILE A 7 0.65 -15.80 -23.81
N VAL A 8 -0.27 -16.64 -24.29
CA VAL A 8 -1.43 -17.18 -23.56
C VAL A 8 -1.59 -18.62 -24.03
N LEU A 9 -1.54 -19.59 -23.12
CA LEU A 9 -2.05 -20.96 -23.27
C LEU A 9 -1.91 -21.63 -21.89
N ALA A 10 -2.73 -22.55 -21.40
CA ALA A 10 -4.13 -22.98 -21.59
C ALA A 10 -4.26 -24.22 -20.69
N ILE A 11 -5.39 -24.46 -20.03
CA ILE A 11 -5.89 -25.83 -19.80
C ILE A 11 -7.41 -25.81 -19.84
N LEU A 12 -7.99 -26.44 -20.86
CA LEU A 12 -9.21 -27.25 -20.77
C LEU A 12 -9.35 -28.02 -22.08
N SER A 13 -9.42 -29.35 -21.97
CA SER A 13 -9.82 -30.23 -23.07
C SER A 13 -10.55 -31.42 -22.45
N PHE A 14 -11.81 -31.61 -22.84
CA PHE A 14 -12.30 -32.89 -23.38
C PHE A 14 -13.56 -32.62 -24.22
N ALA A 15 -13.57 -33.20 -25.40
CA ALA A 15 -14.60 -33.10 -26.43
C ALA A 15 -15.59 -34.28 -26.34
N GLY A 16 -16.77 -34.12 -26.95
CA GLY A 16 -17.68 -35.23 -27.23
C GLY A 16 -18.99 -34.80 -27.90
N LEU A 17 -19.07 -34.98 -29.21
CA LEU A 17 -20.18 -34.69 -30.12
C LEU A 17 -21.50 -35.40 -29.78
N ASN A 18 -22.65 -34.77 -30.08
CA ASN A 18 -23.65 -35.32 -31.02
C ASN A 18 -24.75 -34.33 -31.42
N ALA A 19 -25.28 -34.56 -32.63
CA ALA A 19 -26.13 -33.68 -33.42
C ALA A 19 -27.64 -33.96 -33.27
N GLN A 20 -28.44 -32.93 -33.63
CA GLN A 20 -29.79 -32.94 -34.20
C GLN A 20 -30.91 -33.78 -33.52
N ASN A 21 -31.96 -33.11 -33.02
CA ASN A 21 -33.31 -33.25 -33.60
C ASN A 21 -34.30 -32.16 -33.14
N SER A 22 -35.17 -31.78 -34.06
CA SER A 22 -36.34 -30.90 -33.93
C SER A 22 -37.52 -31.57 -33.24
N GLY A 23 -38.35 -30.82 -32.51
CA GLY A 23 -39.66 -31.31 -32.03
C GLY A 23 -40.40 -30.32 -31.13
N SER A 24 -41.33 -29.59 -31.74
CA SER A 24 -42.43 -28.84 -31.09
C SER A 24 -43.36 -29.78 -30.31
N LEU A 25 -43.88 -29.32 -29.15
CA LEU A 25 -45.33 -29.31 -28.77
C LEU A 25 -45.48 -29.04 -27.25
N GLN A 26 -46.24 -27.99 -26.92
CA GLN A 26 -46.96 -27.78 -25.64
C GLN A 26 -48.33 -28.50 -25.68
N PRO A 27 -49.20 -28.42 -24.65
CA PRO A 27 -49.03 -28.41 -23.19
C PRO A 27 -49.94 -29.47 -22.52
N PHE A 28 -49.77 -29.81 -21.23
CA PHE A 28 -50.89 -30.27 -20.40
C PHE A 28 -50.62 -30.08 -18.90
N GLU A 29 -51.68 -29.67 -18.21
CA GLU A 29 -51.77 -29.30 -16.80
C GLU A 29 -52.48 -30.43 -16.01
N VAL A 30 -52.30 -30.42 -14.67
CA VAL A 30 -53.21 -30.89 -13.58
C VAL A 30 -52.67 -31.95 -12.60
N GLN A 31 -52.50 -31.46 -11.35
CA GLN A 31 -52.71 -31.98 -9.98
C GLN A 31 -51.96 -33.17 -9.33
N GLU A 32 -51.47 -32.81 -8.13
CA GLU A 32 -51.11 -33.52 -6.89
C GLU A 32 -51.49 -35.00 -6.69
N SER A 33 -50.55 -35.78 -6.14
CA SER A 33 -50.69 -36.32 -4.76
C SER A 33 -49.39 -36.97 -4.27
N LEU A 34 -49.23 -36.94 -2.94
CA LEU A 34 -48.07 -37.34 -2.13
C LEU A 34 -47.78 -38.85 -2.15
N SER A 35 -46.50 -39.24 -2.19
CA SER A 35 -45.91 -40.16 -1.18
C SER A 35 -44.40 -40.37 -1.37
N SER A 36 -43.74 -40.55 -0.23
CA SER A 36 -42.30 -40.62 0.04
C SER A 36 -41.54 -41.76 -0.63
N LEU A 37 -40.31 -41.49 -1.08
CA LEU A 37 -39.21 -42.47 -0.98
C LEU A 37 -37.85 -41.76 -0.89
N VAL A 38 -37.09 -42.14 0.14
CA VAL A 38 -35.74 -41.64 0.49
C VAL A 38 -34.69 -42.36 -0.36
N VAL A 39 -33.86 -41.63 -1.11
CA VAL A 39 -32.45 -42.00 -1.38
C VAL A 39 -31.60 -40.72 -1.53
N LYS A 40 -30.49 -40.71 -0.81
CA LYS A 40 -29.46 -39.66 -0.70
C LYS A 40 -28.78 -39.37 -2.04
N ASN A 41 -28.57 -38.10 -2.35
CA ASN A 41 -27.37 -37.62 -3.05
C ASN A 41 -26.98 -36.25 -2.51
N THR A 42 -25.74 -36.16 -2.05
CA THR A 42 -25.10 -34.98 -1.46
C THR A 42 -24.66 -34.01 -2.55
N GLU A 43 -25.34 -32.88 -2.66
CA GLU A 43 -24.82 -31.66 -3.26
C GLU A 43 -24.97 -30.51 -2.25
N TYR A 44 -23.88 -29.78 -2.03
CA TYR A 44 -23.83 -28.65 -1.11
C TYR A 44 -24.64 -27.46 -1.69
N SER A 45 -25.89 -27.33 -1.24
CA SER A 45 -26.69 -26.11 -1.40
C SER A 45 -26.76 -25.37 -0.06
N TYR A 46 -26.18 -24.18 0.05
CA TYR A 46 -26.50 -23.27 1.15
C TYR A 46 -27.87 -22.64 0.88
N ALA A 47 -28.89 -23.14 1.59
CA ALA A 47 -30.26 -22.67 1.54
C ALA A 47 -30.38 -21.26 2.14
N MET A 48 -31.17 -20.42 1.47
CA MET A 48 -31.71 -19.18 2.01
C MET A 48 -32.80 -19.48 3.02
N ASP A 49 -32.78 -18.79 4.17
CA ASP A 49 -33.88 -18.74 5.12
C ASP A 49 -34.48 -17.33 5.08
N GLU A 50 -35.56 -17.18 4.32
CA GLU A 50 -36.44 -16.01 4.35
C GLU A 50 -37.56 -16.27 5.37
N THR A 51 -37.52 -15.58 6.50
CA THR A 51 -38.73 -15.29 7.26
C THR A 51 -38.76 -13.82 7.65
N HIS A 52 -39.58 -13.06 6.91
CA HIS A 52 -39.98 -11.71 7.27
C HIS A 52 -41.02 -11.75 8.40
N SER A 53 -40.72 -11.09 9.52
CA SER A 53 -41.72 -10.64 10.48
C SER A 53 -41.56 -9.13 10.65
N ALA A 54 -42.60 -8.41 10.23
CA ALA A 54 -42.75 -6.98 10.44
C ALA A 54 -43.24 -6.73 11.88
N ASN A 55 -42.40 -6.11 12.71
CA ASN A 55 -42.89 -5.28 13.82
C ASN A 55 -41.83 -4.26 14.27
N GLN A 56 -42.21 -2.99 14.11
CA GLN A 56 -41.76 -1.78 14.82
C GLN A 56 -40.30 -1.65 15.29
N LEU A 57 -39.52 -0.95 14.46
CA LEU A 57 -39.00 0.40 14.77
C LEU A 57 -38.74 0.73 16.25
N LEU A 58 -37.59 0.30 16.73
CA LEU A 58 -36.69 1.16 17.51
C LEU A 58 -35.34 1.15 16.79
N LEU A 59 -35.21 2.01 15.79
CA LEU A 59 -33.91 2.34 15.20
C LEU A 59 -33.05 2.96 16.30
N ALA A 60 -32.16 2.17 16.88
CA ALA A 60 -30.99 2.73 17.54
C ALA A 60 -30.34 3.71 16.53
N PRO A 61 -29.96 4.93 16.95
CA PRO A 61 -29.36 5.87 16.03
C PRO A 61 -28.04 5.24 15.55
N VAL A 62 -27.95 4.90 14.26
CA VAL A 62 -26.69 4.54 13.63
C VAL A 62 -25.86 5.81 13.53
N ALA A 63 -25.24 6.17 14.66
CA ALA A 63 -24.31 7.28 14.78
C ALA A 63 -22.90 6.85 14.34
N THR A 64 -22.78 6.08 13.26
CA THR A 64 -21.47 5.71 12.71
C THR A 64 -21.33 6.36 11.35
N ARG A 65 -20.48 7.39 11.32
CA ARG A 65 -20.11 8.12 10.12
C ARG A 65 -19.32 7.14 9.22
N LEU A 66 -19.99 6.58 8.21
CA LEU A 66 -19.39 5.63 7.27
C LEU A 66 -18.11 6.21 6.65
N ARG A 67 -17.03 5.43 6.71
CA ARG A 67 -15.68 5.82 6.29
C ARG A 67 -14.98 4.70 5.51
N VAL A 68 -13.93 5.10 4.81
CA VAL A 68 -12.86 4.21 4.32
C VAL A 68 -11.71 4.24 5.33
N LYS A 69 -11.28 3.07 5.81
CA LYS A 69 -10.27 2.90 6.85
C LYS A 69 -9.05 2.17 6.28
N GLY A 70 -7.85 2.70 6.54
CA GLY A 70 -6.60 2.02 6.24
C GLY A 70 -6.24 1.01 7.34
N LEU A 71 -5.93 -0.21 6.96
CA LEU A 71 -5.43 -1.27 7.82
C LEU A 71 -4.15 -1.87 7.23
N TYR A 72 -3.03 -1.68 7.90
CA TYR A 72 -1.76 -2.29 7.54
C TYR A 72 -1.53 -3.56 8.36
N ILE A 73 -1.45 -4.70 7.68
CA ILE A 73 -1.27 -6.00 8.30
C ILE A 73 0.18 -6.44 8.09
N VAL A 74 0.84 -6.81 9.18
CA VAL A 74 2.21 -7.33 9.20
C VAL A 74 2.15 -8.83 9.52
N PRO A 75 2.29 -9.72 8.53
CA PRO A 75 2.29 -11.17 8.74
C PRO A 75 3.49 -11.65 9.56
N ALA A 76 3.45 -12.91 9.99
CA ALA A 76 4.51 -13.54 10.76
C ALA A 76 5.85 -13.49 10.00
N GLY A 77 6.91 -13.10 10.71
CA GLY A 77 8.26 -12.96 10.14
C GLY A 77 8.48 -11.70 9.29
N GLN A 78 7.45 -10.86 9.11
CA GLN A 78 7.58 -9.57 8.43
C GLN A 78 7.79 -8.41 9.41
N VAL A 79 8.33 -7.31 8.90
CA VAL A 79 8.59 -6.09 9.68
C VAL A 79 7.84 -4.93 9.05
N GLU A 80 7.13 -4.16 9.88
CA GLU A 80 6.48 -2.93 9.47
C GLU A 80 7.47 -1.97 8.79
N LYS A 81 7.12 -1.49 7.59
CA LYS A 81 7.93 -0.49 6.91
C LYS A 81 7.84 0.87 7.64
N PRO A 82 8.97 1.58 7.78
CA PRO A 82 8.96 2.93 8.35
C PRO A 82 8.02 3.84 7.57
N ARG A 83 7.22 4.67 8.25
CA ARG A 83 6.28 5.59 7.59
C ARG A 83 5.21 4.90 6.72
N ALA A 84 4.99 3.58 6.85
CA ALA A 84 3.92 2.87 6.13
C ALA A 84 2.56 3.55 6.29
N LYS A 85 2.20 3.92 7.52
CA LYS A 85 0.97 4.67 7.82
C LYS A 85 0.84 5.96 7.03
N GLU A 86 1.93 6.70 6.89
CA GLU A 86 1.97 7.96 6.16
C GLU A 86 1.76 7.76 4.66
N ALA A 87 2.43 6.76 4.09
CA ALA A 87 2.27 6.39 2.69
C ALA A 87 0.84 5.92 2.38
N ILE A 88 0.25 5.07 3.23
CA ILE A 88 -1.13 4.61 3.08
C ILE A 88 -2.11 5.78 3.19
N ALA A 89 -1.91 6.72 4.13
CA ALA A 89 -2.75 7.91 4.25
C ALA A 89 -2.66 8.83 3.01
N ALA A 90 -1.47 8.99 2.43
CA ALA A 90 -1.30 9.71 1.15
C ALA A 90 -2.03 9.00 -0.01
N ILE A 91 -1.96 7.68 -0.08
CA ILE A 91 -2.70 6.87 -1.07
C ILE A 91 -4.22 7.07 -0.92
N LEU A 92 -4.74 7.04 0.31
CA LEU A 92 -6.16 7.32 0.61
C LEU A 92 -6.59 8.70 0.11
N ALA A 93 -5.79 9.74 0.39
CA ALA A 93 -6.08 11.11 -0.06
C ALA A 93 -6.11 11.20 -1.61
N ILE A 94 -5.16 10.58 -2.30
CA ILE A 94 -5.11 10.56 -3.77
C ILE A 94 -6.34 9.85 -4.34
N MET A 95 -6.70 8.67 -3.83
CA MET A 95 -7.93 7.97 -4.26
C MET A 95 -9.18 8.79 -3.98
N GLN A 96 -9.27 9.43 -2.82
CA GLN A 96 -10.41 10.29 -2.49
C GLN A 96 -10.55 11.44 -3.49
N SER A 97 -9.45 12.11 -3.82
CA SER A 97 -9.43 13.19 -4.80
C SER A 97 -9.78 12.71 -6.20
N HIS A 98 -9.41 11.48 -6.55
CA HIS A 98 -9.79 10.85 -7.80
C HIS A 98 -11.31 10.62 -7.90
N TYR A 99 -11.93 10.02 -6.87
CA TYR A 99 -13.38 9.84 -6.82
C TYR A 99 -14.13 11.19 -6.87
N LEU A 100 -13.62 12.20 -6.16
CA LEU A 100 -14.18 13.56 -6.23
C LEU A 100 -14.17 14.11 -7.65
N LYS A 101 -13.06 13.94 -8.38
CA LYS A 101 -12.95 14.37 -9.78
C LYS A 101 -13.94 13.63 -10.70
N MET A 102 -14.11 12.32 -10.50
CA MET A 102 -14.97 11.51 -11.36
C MET A 102 -16.46 11.74 -11.13
N LEU A 103 -16.86 11.97 -9.87
CA LEU A 103 -18.25 11.93 -9.42
C LEU A 103 -18.80 13.27 -8.91
N GLY A 104 -17.94 14.26 -8.64
CA GLY A 104 -18.32 15.49 -7.92
C GLY A 104 -18.55 15.29 -6.42
N VAL A 105 -18.55 14.04 -5.95
CA VAL A 105 -18.60 13.64 -4.55
C VAL A 105 -17.56 12.56 -4.26
N THR A 106 -17.19 12.39 -3.00
CA THR A 106 -16.21 11.42 -2.58
C THR A 106 -16.50 10.83 -1.21
N PHE A 107 -15.74 9.81 -0.84
CA PHE A 107 -15.84 9.14 0.44
C PHE A 107 -15.13 9.92 1.55
N GLU A 108 -15.55 9.70 2.79
CA GLU A 108 -14.77 10.12 3.95
C GLU A 108 -13.73 9.05 4.29
N PHE A 109 -12.50 9.45 4.62
CA PHE A 109 -11.49 8.52 5.14
C PHE A 109 -10.92 8.98 6.48
N ASP A 110 -10.32 8.02 7.18
CA ASP A 110 -9.54 8.27 8.39
C ASP A 110 -8.05 8.34 8.02
N PRO A 111 -7.37 9.48 8.24
CA PRO A 111 -5.94 9.59 7.99
C PRO A 111 -5.11 8.75 8.98
N GLU A 112 -5.67 8.34 10.12
CA GLU A 112 -5.01 7.43 11.03
C GLU A 112 -5.14 5.97 10.58
N VAL A 113 -4.03 5.43 10.06
CA VAL A 113 -3.95 4.04 9.59
C VAL A 113 -3.65 3.10 10.76
N SER A 114 -4.51 2.11 10.95
CA SER A 114 -4.33 1.07 11.96
C SER A 114 -3.27 0.05 11.52
N VAL A 115 -2.49 -0.47 12.46
CA VAL A 115 -1.48 -1.51 12.20
C VAL A 115 -1.77 -2.73 13.05
N LEU A 116 -1.89 -3.90 12.43
CA LEU A 116 -2.10 -5.16 13.13
C LEU A 116 -1.03 -6.17 12.74
N ARG A 117 -0.50 -6.89 13.73
CA ARG A 117 0.40 -8.03 13.52
C ARG A 117 -0.43 -9.30 13.46
N SER A 118 -0.14 -10.16 12.50
CA SER A 118 -0.82 -11.46 12.34
C SER A 118 0.16 -12.60 12.56
N ASN A 119 -0.34 -13.71 13.10
CA ASN A 119 0.41 -14.96 13.20
C ASN A 119 0.38 -15.77 11.90
N TYR A 120 -0.33 -15.30 10.88
CA TYR A 120 -0.39 -15.94 9.57
C TYR A 120 0.94 -15.85 8.85
N SER A 121 1.28 -16.90 8.10
CA SER A 121 2.34 -16.85 7.10
C SER A 121 1.99 -15.81 6.02
N VAL A 122 2.99 -15.39 5.24
CA VAL A 122 2.74 -14.47 4.11
C VAL A 122 1.75 -15.06 3.09
N ALA A 123 1.76 -16.37 2.88
CA ALA A 123 0.82 -17.05 1.97
C ALA A 123 -0.60 -17.05 2.55
N ASP A 124 -0.75 -17.37 3.83
CA ASP A 124 -2.04 -17.35 4.52
C ASP A 124 -2.64 -15.96 4.63
N ALA A 125 -1.80 -14.92 4.77
CA ALA A 125 -2.27 -13.55 4.80
C ALA A 125 -2.87 -13.08 3.46
N VAL A 126 -2.41 -13.66 2.34
CA VAL A 126 -2.93 -13.37 0.99
C VAL A 126 -4.23 -14.11 0.71
N ASP A 127 -4.47 -15.28 1.32
CA ASP A 127 -5.74 -16.00 1.16
C ASP A 127 -6.93 -15.09 1.51
N TRP A 128 -7.92 -15.04 0.63
CA TRP A 128 -9.03 -14.11 0.74
C TRP A 128 -9.83 -14.32 2.02
N ASN A 129 -10.20 -15.58 2.30
CA ASN A 129 -11.05 -15.92 3.43
C ASN A 129 -10.31 -15.67 4.74
N LYS A 130 -9.04 -16.09 4.83
CA LYS A 130 -8.21 -15.83 6.02
C LYS A 130 -8.01 -14.33 6.25
N ASN A 131 -7.73 -13.55 5.21
CA ASN A 131 -7.62 -12.09 5.33
C ASN A 131 -8.93 -11.46 5.84
N TYR A 132 -10.06 -11.84 5.22
CA TYR A 132 -11.37 -11.32 5.58
C TYR A 132 -11.77 -11.70 7.01
N ASP A 133 -11.53 -12.95 7.41
CA ASP A 133 -11.77 -13.43 8.77
C ASP A 133 -10.89 -12.74 9.80
N PHE A 134 -9.62 -12.48 9.48
CA PHE A 134 -8.72 -11.71 10.33
C PHE A 134 -9.22 -10.28 10.54
N ILE A 135 -9.70 -9.61 9.49
CA ILE A 135 -10.30 -8.28 9.59
C ILE A 135 -11.54 -8.31 10.47
N LYS A 136 -12.44 -9.29 10.29
CA LYS A 136 -13.63 -9.43 11.15
C LYS A 136 -13.27 -9.63 12.62
N ALA A 137 -12.29 -10.49 12.91
CA ALA A 137 -11.90 -10.82 14.27
C ALA A 137 -11.20 -9.68 14.99
N ASN A 138 -10.33 -8.93 14.29
CA ASN A 138 -9.44 -7.94 14.92
C ASN A 138 -9.83 -6.48 14.65
N PHE A 139 -10.68 -6.26 13.66
CA PHE A 139 -11.17 -4.94 13.25
C PHE A 139 -12.69 -4.92 13.13
N GLY A 140 -13.38 -5.85 13.80
CA GLY A 140 -14.82 -6.08 13.68
C GLY A 140 -15.69 -4.89 14.08
N GLN A 141 -15.30 -4.10 15.07
CA GLN A 141 -16.06 -2.89 15.41
C GLN A 141 -16.06 -1.89 14.26
N GLU A 142 -14.92 -1.68 13.62
CA GLU A 142 -14.80 -0.77 12.48
C GLU A 142 -15.42 -1.38 11.22
N PHE A 143 -15.14 -2.64 10.96
CA PHE A 143 -15.53 -3.32 9.73
C PHE A 143 -16.99 -3.78 9.77
N LEU A 144 -17.43 -4.54 10.77
CA LEU A 144 -18.78 -5.09 10.86
C LEU A 144 -19.76 -4.10 11.47
N SER A 145 -19.50 -3.62 12.70
CA SER A 145 -20.46 -2.79 13.44
C SER A 145 -20.64 -1.40 12.80
N ASN A 146 -19.53 -0.70 12.52
CA ASN A 146 -19.56 0.62 11.90
C ASN A 146 -19.80 0.55 10.38
N ARG A 147 -19.76 -0.65 9.80
CA ARG A 147 -19.89 -0.91 8.38
C ARG A 147 -18.91 -0.08 7.53
N ASN A 148 -17.69 0.20 8.01
CA ASN A 148 -16.68 0.91 7.23
C ASN A 148 -16.10 0.04 6.11
N ILE A 149 -15.69 0.67 5.00
CA ILE A 149 -14.87 0.00 3.98
C ILE A 149 -13.43 -0.07 4.51
N VAL A 150 -12.76 -1.20 4.33
CA VAL A 150 -11.39 -1.42 4.82
C VAL A 150 -10.44 -1.65 3.66
N ILE A 151 -9.33 -0.89 3.67
CA ILE A 151 -8.19 -1.09 2.79
C ILE A 151 -7.14 -1.87 3.57
N SER A 152 -7.05 -3.17 3.28
CA SER A 152 -6.10 -4.12 3.87
C SER A 152 -4.82 -4.14 3.05
N VAL A 153 -3.72 -3.63 3.61
CA VAL A 153 -2.40 -3.60 2.98
C VAL A 153 -1.50 -4.65 3.65
N LEU A 154 -0.92 -5.56 2.87
CA LEU A 154 -0.25 -6.76 3.37
C LEU A 154 1.27 -6.71 3.17
N GLU A 155 2.01 -6.57 4.27
CA GLU A 155 3.47 -6.49 4.22
C GLU A 155 4.12 -7.82 3.79
N GLY A 156 5.17 -7.72 2.96
CA GLY A 156 6.02 -8.86 2.60
C GLY A 156 5.34 -9.93 1.73
N THR A 157 4.14 -9.66 1.23
CA THR A 157 3.37 -10.59 0.41
C THR A 157 3.61 -10.37 -1.10
N THR A 158 3.17 -11.31 -1.92
CA THR A 158 3.08 -11.18 -3.38
C THR A 158 1.73 -11.71 -3.85
N GLY A 159 1.36 -11.41 -5.09
CA GLY A 159 0.12 -11.86 -5.72
C GLY A 159 -0.79 -10.70 -6.10
N ASP A 160 -2.01 -11.03 -6.51
CA ASP A 160 -2.94 -10.03 -7.05
C ASP A 160 -3.62 -9.21 -5.95
N ALA A 161 -3.94 -7.97 -6.28
CA ALA A 161 -4.89 -7.18 -5.51
C ALA A 161 -6.30 -7.74 -5.70
N GLY A 162 -7.23 -7.36 -4.83
CA GLY A 162 -8.63 -7.73 -5.00
C GLY A 162 -9.54 -6.93 -4.11
N GLY A 163 -10.78 -6.72 -4.54
CA GLY A 163 -11.80 -5.99 -3.81
C GLY A 163 -13.12 -6.74 -3.82
N TRP A 164 -13.75 -6.89 -2.66
CA TRP A 164 -15.07 -7.50 -2.50
C TRP A 164 -15.59 -7.29 -1.07
N GLY A 165 -16.92 -7.26 -0.88
CA GLY A 165 -17.53 -7.26 0.46
C GLY A 165 -17.20 -6.04 1.34
N GLY A 166 -16.80 -4.91 0.74
CA GLY A 166 -16.32 -3.72 1.46
C GLY A 166 -14.88 -3.83 1.96
N VAL A 167 -14.11 -4.81 1.47
CA VAL A 167 -12.66 -4.90 1.64
C VAL A 167 -11.99 -4.68 0.29
N LEU A 168 -10.91 -3.93 0.31
CA LEU A 168 -9.88 -3.92 -0.73
C LEU A 168 -8.61 -4.52 -0.11
N LYS A 169 -7.99 -5.48 -0.77
CA LYS A 169 -6.76 -6.17 -0.36
C LYS A 169 -5.63 -5.81 -1.31
N MET A 170 -4.55 -5.27 -0.77
CA MET A 170 -3.33 -4.89 -1.49
C MET A 170 -2.17 -5.72 -1.01
N THR A 171 -1.70 -6.62 -1.87
CA THR A 171 -0.49 -7.41 -1.63
C THR A 171 0.76 -6.55 -1.80
N GLY A 172 1.91 -7.10 -1.40
CA GLY A 172 3.21 -6.45 -1.62
C GLY A 172 3.55 -6.22 -3.09
N SER A 173 2.92 -6.93 -4.05
CA SER A 173 3.10 -6.65 -5.49
C SER A 173 2.63 -5.24 -5.87
N PHE A 174 1.64 -4.70 -5.18
CA PHE A 174 1.13 -3.33 -5.38
C PHE A 174 1.71 -2.37 -4.35
N TRP A 175 1.75 -2.81 -3.09
CA TRP A 175 2.17 -2.01 -1.95
C TRP A 175 3.65 -1.61 -2.01
N ASN A 176 4.57 -2.53 -2.33
CA ASN A 176 5.99 -2.23 -2.29
C ASN A 176 6.37 -1.10 -3.26
N ASN A 177 5.84 -1.14 -4.49
CA ASN A 177 6.10 -0.10 -5.48
C ASN A 177 5.55 1.27 -5.03
N CYS A 178 4.32 1.31 -4.50
CA CYS A 178 3.72 2.55 -4.00
C CYS A 178 4.51 3.13 -2.81
N TYR A 179 4.93 2.26 -1.89
CA TYR A 179 5.78 2.64 -0.77
C TYR A 179 7.13 3.19 -1.25
N ASP A 180 7.82 2.50 -2.17
CA ASP A 180 9.11 2.93 -2.70
C ASP A 180 9.02 4.27 -3.43
N ILE A 181 7.93 4.51 -4.16
CA ILE A 181 7.65 5.80 -4.78
C ILE A 181 7.39 6.86 -3.71
N PHE A 182 6.56 6.59 -2.70
CA PHE A 182 6.32 7.53 -1.61
C PHE A 182 7.63 7.94 -0.91
N ILE A 183 8.52 6.99 -0.64
CA ILE A 183 9.81 7.29 0.01
C ILE A 183 10.74 8.07 -0.91
N ASN A 184 10.98 7.58 -2.13
CA ASN A 184 12.08 8.04 -2.97
C ASN A 184 11.67 9.09 -4.00
N ARG A 185 10.44 9.00 -4.52
CA ARG A 185 9.94 9.86 -5.61
C ARG A 185 8.48 10.25 -5.39
N PRO A 186 8.13 10.83 -4.23
CA PRO A 186 6.74 11.00 -3.78
C PRO A 186 5.84 11.76 -4.76
N HIS A 187 6.41 12.65 -5.59
CA HIS A 187 5.65 13.39 -6.60
C HIS A 187 5.01 12.51 -7.68
N MET A 188 5.50 11.29 -7.87
CA MET A 188 4.95 10.32 -8.83
C MET A 188 3.96 9.34 -8.19
N LEU A 189 3.58 9.49 -6.92
CA LEU A 189 2.75 8.48 -6.24
C LEU A 189 1.44 8.20 -6.98
N SER A 190 0.80 9.24 -7.51
CA SER A 190 -0.44 9.11 -8.28
C SER A 190 -0.32 8.32 -9.59
N THR A 191 0.89 8.01 -10.06
CA THR A 191 1.12 7.25 -11.32
C THR A 191 0.89 5.74 -11.18
N GLU A 192 0.82 5.22 -9.95
CA GLU A 192 0.75 3.77 -9.68
C GLU A 192 -0.52 3.35 -8.90
N LEU A 193 -1.49 4.27 -8.75
CA LEU A 193 -2.68 4.05 -7.91
C LEU A 193 -3.95 3.64 -8.67
N ALA A 194 -3.85 3.38 -9.98
CA ALA A 194 -5.00 2.93 -10.79
C ALA A 194 -5.58 1.61 -10.25
N GLY A 195 -4.74 0.61 -9.99
CA GLY A 195 -5.14 -0.65 -9.34
C GLY A 195 -5.78 -0.44 -7.96
N TRP A 196 -5.25 0.47 -7.15
CA TRP A 196 -5.84 0.78 -5.85
C TRP A 196 -7.26 1.35 -5.96
N SER A 197 -7.44 2.32 -6.86
CA SER A 197 -8.74 2.95 -7.06
C SER A 197 -9.75 2.01 -7.74
N HIS A 198 -9.27 1.05 -8.54
CA HIS A 198 -10.06 -0.01 -9.16
C HIS A 198 -10.62 -0.97 -8.11
N GLU A 199 -9.77 -1.50 -7.23
CA GLU A 199 -10.25 -2.39 -6.15
C GLU A 199 -11.20 -1.67 -5.19
N LEU A 200 -11.07 -0.35 -5.04
CA LEU A 200 -11.99 0.43 -4.24
C LEU A 200 -13.35 0.52 -4.93
N GLY A 201 -13.38 0.51 -6.26
CA GLY A 201 -14.60 0.40 -7.05
C GLY A 201 -15.33 -0.91 -6.78
N HIS A 202 -14.59 -2.03 -6.69
CA HIS A 202 -15.15 -3.31 -6.28
C HIS A 202 -15.65 -3.30 -4.83
N ALA A 203 -14.93 -2.66 -3.91
CA ALA A 203 -15.41 -2.49 -2.53
C ALA A 203 -16.70 -1.64 -2.45
N PHE A 204 -16.89 -0.70 -3.39
CA PHE A 204 -18.15 0.01 -3.58
C PHE A 204 -19.22 -0.76 -4.37
N GLY A 205 -18.90 -1.94 -4.91
CA GLY A 205 -19.84 -2.83 -5.59
C GLY A 205 -19.82 -2.78 -7.10
N LEU A 206 -18.89 -2.07 -7.72
CA LEU A 206 -18.74 -2.17 -9.17
C LEU A 206 -18.17 -3.54 -9.55
N MET A 207 -18.60 -4.08 -10.68
CA MET A 207 -17.90 -5.17 -11.35
C MET A 207 -16.87 -4.58 -12.32
N HIS A 208 -16.13 -5.42 -13.05
CA HIS A 208 -15.38 -4.90 -14.19
C HIS A 208 -16.34 -4.25 -15.21
N SER A 209 -15.86 -3.28 -15.99
CA SER A 209 -16.73 -2.53 -16.92
C SER A 209 -17.40 -3.43 -17.95
N LEU A 210 -16.70 -4.46 -18.42
CA LEU A 210 -17.26 -5.43 -19.36
C LEU A 210 -18.36 -6.29 -18.72
N ASP A 211 -18.18 -6.71 -17.47
CA ASP A 211 -19.19 -7.48 -16.73
C ASP A 211 -20.42 -6.62 -16.42
N THR A 212 -20.19 -5.35 -16.06
CA THR A 212 -21.24 -4.34 -15.88
C THR A 212 -22.03 -4.16 -17.17
N LYS A 213 -21.36 -3.99 -18.32
CA LYS A 213 -22.00 -3.91 -19.63
C LYS A 213 -22.84 -5.15 -19.94
N ASN A 214 -22.29 -6.34 -19.72
CA ASN A 214 -22.99 -7.60 -19.97
C ASN A 214 -24.22 -7.77 -19.07
N CYS A 215 -24.17 -7.30 -17.83
CA CYS A 215 -25.32 -7.33 -16.93
C CYS A 215 -26.39 -6.31 -17.36
N LEU A 216 -26.00 -5.07 -17.64
CA LEU A 216 -26.90 -4.00 -18.04
C LEU A 216 -27.59 -4.27 -19.38
N ALA A 217 -26.93 -4.96 -20.30
CA ALA A 217 -27.53 -5.40 -21.56
C ALA A 217 -28.77 -6.29 -21.32
N LYS A 218 -28.79 -7.12 -20.27
CA LYS A 218 -29.96 -7.94 -19.89
C LYS A 218 -31.15 -7.08 -19.39
N LEU A 219 -30.87 -5.85 -18.99
CA LEU A 219 -31.86 -4.85 -18.59
C LEU A 219 -32.18 -3.87 -19.73
N ASN A 220 -31.79 -4.18 -20.97
CA ASN A 220 -31.92 -3.32 -22.16
C ASN A 220 -31.22 -1.95 -22.02
N ILE A 221 -30.13 -1.89 -21.26
CA ILE A 221 -29.29 -0.70 -21.11
C ILE A 221 -27.99 -0.93 -21.88
N ASP A 222 -27.76 -0.14 -22.93
CA ASP A 222 -26.53 -0.20 -23.72
C ASP A 222 -25.49 0.81 -23.18
N MET A 223 -24.31 0.29 -22.82
CA MET A 223 -23.14 1.11 -22.45
C MET A 223 -22.29 1.52 -23.66
N GLY A 224 -22.66 1.09 -24.87
CA GLY A 224 -21.92 1.35 -26.10
C GLY A 224 -20.54 0.69 -26.11
N THR A 225 -19.62 1.27 -26.88
CA THR A 225 -18.21 0.82 -26.89
C THR A 225 -17.48 1.39 -25.68
N LEU A 226 -16.85 0.52 -24.90
CA LEU A 226 -16.12 0.92 -23.70
C LEU A 226 -14.74 1.47 -24.08
N PRO A 227 -14.39 2.69 -23.65
CA PRO A 227 -13.00 3.18 -23.71
C PRO A 227 -12.16 2.50 -22.61
N SER A 228 -10.90 2.92 -22.45
CA SER A 228 -10.14 2.56 -21.25
C SER A 228 -10.76 3.24 -20.03
N LEU A 229 -11.33 2.41 -19.14
CA LEU A 229 -12.05 2.82 -17.93
C LEU A 229 -11.30 2.35 -16.69
N LEU A 230 -11.56 2.98 -15.54
CA LEU A 230 -10.98 2.59 -14.25
C LEU A 230 -11.26 1.12 -13.93
N MET A 231 -12.48 0.62 -14.18
CA MET A 231 -12.87 -0.76 -13.87
C MET A 231 -12.47 -1.78 -14.94
N GLN A 232 -11.58 -1.41 -15.88
CA GLN A 232 -11.05 -2.33 -16.90
C GLN A 232 -9.55 -2.14 -17.15
N GLN A 233 -9.04 -0.90 -17.08
CA GLN A 233 -7.65 -0.49 -17.24
C GLN A 233 -6.96 -1.06 -18.50
N THR A 234 -7.65 -1.06 -19.64
CA THR A 234 -7.09 -1.59 -20.90
C THR A 234 -5.86 -0.83 -21.37
N ASP A 235 -5.83 0.48 -21.14
CA ASP A 235 -4.69 1.35 -21.42
C ASP A 235 -4.15 1.98 -20.12
N LYS A 236 -2.83 2.16 -20.05
CA LYS A 236 -2.18 2.89 -18.95
C LYS A 236 -2.27 4.40 -19.19
N PHE A 237 -2.97 5.12 -18.33
CA PHE A 237 -2.91 6.58 -18.30
C PHE A 237 -1.70 7.08 -17.50
N ARG A 238 -1.35 8.35 -17.65
CA ARG A 238 -0.15 8.93 -17.04
C ARG A 238 -0.27 9.06 -15.54
N THR A 239 -1.47 9.40 -15.05
CA THR A 239 -1.78 9.53 -13.63
C THR A 239 -3.14 8.92 -13.32
N LEU A 240 -3.38 8.56 -12.04
CA LEU A 240 -4.68 8.09 -11.57
C LEU A 240 -5.82 9.03 -11.99
N TYR A 241 -5.59 10.34 -11.94
CA TYR A 241 -6.61 11.36 -12.19
C TYR A 241 -7.15 11.40 -13.63
N GLU A 242 -6.54 10.66 -14.56
CA GLU A 242 -6.97 10.57 -15.95
C GLU A 242 -7.91 9.38 -16.19
N TYR A 243 -7.99 8.42 -15.27
CA TYR A 243 -8.87 7.27 -15.40
C TYR A 243 -10.35 7.67 -15.21
N PRO A 244 -11.25 7.39 -16.18
CA PRO A 244 -12.66 7.67 -16.02
C PRO A 244 -13.45 6.43 -15.56
N LEU A 245 -14.61 6.66 -14.96
CA LEU A 245 -15.69 5.66 -14.85
C LEU A 245 -16.69 5.84 -15.99
N ALA A 246 -17.32 4.74 -16.44
CA ALA A 246 -18.42 4.81 -17.39
C ALA A 246 -19.62 5.53 -16.78
N LYS A 247 -20.46 6.12 -17.63
CA LYS A 247 -21.65 6.88 -17.18
C LYS A 247 -22.56 6.02 -16.30
N GLU A 248 -22.78 4.77 -16.69
CA GLU A 248 -23.66 3.83 -15.99
C GLU A 248 -23.04 3.39 -14.66
N GLU A 249 -21.73 3.16 -14.60
CA GLU A 249 -21.01 2.87 -13.34
C GLU A 249 -21.12 4.03 -12.35
N LYS A 250 -20.97 5.27 -12.82
CA LYS A 250 -21.18 6.47 -11.99
C LYS A 250 -22.61 6.51 -11.45
N LYS A 251 -23.61 6.19 -12.28
CA LYS A 251 -25.01 6.16 -11.85
C LYS A 251 -25.25 5.07 -10.81
N MET A 252 -24.68 3.87 -10.98
CA MET A 252 -24.76 2.79 -10.00
C MET A 252 -24.13 3.16 -8.65
N LEU A 253 -23.09 4.02 -8.63
CA LEU A 253 -22.51 4.52 -7.39
C LEU A 253 -23.37 5.60 -6.69
N LEU A 254 -24.10 6.41 -7.47
CA LEU A 254 -24.76 7.63 -6.98
C LEU A 254 -26.29 7.50 -6.83
N ASP A 255 -26.90 6.49 -7.42
CA ASP A 255 -28.33 6.19 -7.35
C ASP A 255 -28.55 4.79 -6.77
N SER A 256 -29.06 4.72 -5.53
CA SER A 256 -29.25 3.46 -4.80
C SER A 256 -30.32 2.55 -5.40
N THR A 257 -31.08 3.03 -6.38
CA THR A 257 -32.15 2.28 -7.05
C THR A 257 -31.76 1.80 -8.44
N TYR A 258 -30.69 2.35 -9.01
CA TYR A 258 -30.32 2.08 -10.39
C TYR A 258 -29.56 0.76 -10.52
N SER A 259 -30.16 -0.19 -11.26
CA SER A 259 -29.55 -1.46 -11.67
C SER A 259 -28.81 -2.19 -10.54
N VAL A 260 -29.43 -2.21 -9.35
CA VAL A 260 -28.85 -2.80 -8.13
C VAL A 260 -28.48 -4.27 -8.31
N SER A 261 -29.22 -5.00 -9.15
CA SER A 261 -28.94 -6.39 -9.51
C SER A 261 -27.63 -6.58 -10.29
N CYS A 262 -27.05 -5.51 -10.84
CA CYS A 262 -25.77 -5.52 -11.53
C CYS A 262 -24.60 -5.02 -10.65
N LEU A 263 -24.83 -4.74 -9.38
CA LEU A 263 -23.74 -4.53 -8.43
C LEU A 263 -23.18 -5.87 -7.97
N ALA A 264 -21.86 -5.92 -7.80
CA ALA A 264 -21.20 -7.02 -7.11
C ALA A 264 -21.75 -7.14 -5.68
N PHE A 265 -21.78 -8.37 -5.16
CA PHE A 265 -22.22 -8.62 -3.79
C PHE A 265 -21.35 -7.87 -2.79
N ARG A 266 -22.01 -7.23 -1.82
CA ARG A 266 -21.40 -6.36 -0.82
C ARG A 266 -21.77 -6.75 0.62
N GLY A 267 -22.48 -7.85 0.83
CA GLY A 267 -23.08 -8.16 2.14
C GLY A 267 -24.01 -7.06 2.62
N ASP A 268 -24.09 -6.86 3.93
CA ASP A 268 -25.03 -5.91 4.58
C ASP A 268 -24.59 -4.44 4.53
N ARG A 269 -23.71 -4.10 3.58
CA ARG A 269 -23.14 -2.75 3.43
C ARG A 269 -24.17 -1.77 2.87
N PRO A 270 -24.33 -0.56 3.44
CA PRO A 270 -25.24 0.48 2.92
C PRO A 270 -24.86 0.92 1.51
N ALA A 271 -25.82 1.28 0.66
CA ALA A 271 -25.60 1.70 -0.74
C ALA A 271 -24.40 2.65 -0.93
N PRO A 272 -23.65 2.57 -2.05
CA PRO A 272 -22.38 3.29 -2.23
C PRO A 272 -22.50 4.81 -2.03
N LEU A 273 -23.61 5.43 -2.45
CA LEU A 273 -23.89 6.86 -2.23
C LEU A 273 -23.81 7.29 -0.75
N ARG A 274 -24.05 6.37 0.18
CA ARG A 274 -23.97 6.65 1.63
C ARG A 274 -22.53 6.89 2.09
N TYR A 275 -21.56 6.31 1.39
CA TYR A 275 -20.13 6.60 1.56
C TYR A 275 -19.73 7.82 0.73
N LEU A 276 -20.18 7.90 -0.52
CA LEU A 276 -19.83 8.93 -1.51
C LEU A 276 -20.69 10.20 -1.37
N ARG A 277 -20.44 11.00 -0.34
CA ARG A 277 -21.27 12.17 0.02
C ARG A 277 -20.52 13.49 0.17
N LEU A 278 -19.19 13.45 0.27
CA LEU A 278 -18.40 14.67 0.49
C LEU A 278 -18.19 15.41 -0.83
N THR A 279 -18.50 16.70 -0.88
CA THR A 279 -18.28 17.57 -2.06
C THR A 279 -16.89 18.22 -2.07
N SER A 280 -16.06 17.90 -1.09
CA SER A 280 -14.67 18.36 -0.98
C SER A 280 -13.78 17.23 -0.44
N GLY A 281 -12.49 17.29 -0.78
CA GLY A 281 -11.50 16.36 -0.27
C GLY A 281 -11.08 16.69 1.16
N GLN A 282 -10.66 15.67 1.91
CA GLN A 282 -9.97 15.79 3.18
C GLN A 282 -8.46 15.75 2.93
N ALA A 283 -7.74 16.73 3.47
CA ALA A 283 -6.28 16.71 3.41
C ALA A 283 -5.73 15.62 4.34
N SER A 284 -4.76 14.83 3.87
CA SER A 284 -3.97 13.92 4.72
C SER A 284 -2.67 14.60 5.13
N GLN A 285 -2.65 15.20 6.31
CA GLN A 285 -1.49 15.94 6.80
C GLN A 285 -0.69 15.13 7.81
N SER A 286 0.50 14.68 7.42
CA SER A 286 1.46 14.05 8.32
C SER A 286 2.49 15.04 8.87
N ALA A 287 2.58 16.20 8.25
CA ALA A 287 3.56 17.24 8.48
C ALA A 287 2.91 18.55 8.94
N ASN A 288 3.72 19.37 9.61
CA ASN A 288 3.38 20.74 10.01
C ASN A 288 4.37 21.73 9.36
N GLY A 289 4.24 23.03 9.65
CA GLY A 289 5.07 24.07 9.02
C GLY A 289 6.57 23.86 9.26
N ARG A 290 6.94 23.33 10.43
CA ARG A 290 8.34 23.08 10.82
C ARG A 290 8.99 21.98 10.03
N ASN A 291 8.27 20.90 9.77
CA ASN A 291 8.86 19.68 9.24
C ASN A 291 8.39 19.30 7.85
N VAL A 292 7.46 20.01 7.20
CA VAL A 292 7.04 19.65 5.82
C VAL A 292 8.19 19.73 4.82
N GLU A 293 8.36 18.68 4.03
CA GLU A 293 9.32 18.63 2.91
C GLU A 293 8.63 18.61 1.55
N MET A 294 7.37 18.19 1.51
CA MET A 294 6.59 18.17 0.29
C MET A 294 5.09 18.25 0.58
N ILE A 295 4.35 18.84 -0.35
CA ILE A 295 2.90 18.71 -0.47
C ILE A 295 2.52 18.31 -1.90
N GLU A 296 1.42 17.59 -2.06
CA GLU A 296 0.65 17.56 -3.31
C GLU A 296 -0.53 18.51 -3.17
N PHE A 297 -0.85 19.23 -4.24
CA PHE A 297 -1.90 20.23 -4.25
C PHE A 297 -2.79 20.14 -5.48
N HIS A 298 -3.97 20.77 -5.42
CA HIS A 298 -4.84 20.97 -6.57
C HIS A 298 -5.60 22.31 -6.53
N ASN A 299 -5.97 22.88 -7.68
CA ASN A 299 -6.88 24.05 -7.79
C ASN A 299 -8.28 23.71 -8.32
N GLY A 300 -8.67 22.43 -8.31
CA GLY A 300 -9.93 21.96 -8.90
C GLY A 300 -9.69 20.83 -9.89
N ALA A 301 -10.28 20.94 -11.08
CA ALA A 301 -10.23 19.87 -12.08
C ALA A 301 -8.88 19.73 -12.81
N GLU A 302 -8.11 20.82 -12.99
CA GLU A 302 -7.03 20.85 -13.99
C GLU A 302 -5.63 21.20 -13.46
N GLY A 303 -5.48 22.02 -12.41
CA GLY A 303 -4.17 22.35 -11.84
C GLY A 303 -3.80 21.44 -10.68
N ARG A 304 -2.97 20.43 -10.94
CA ARG A 304 -2.38 19.55 -9.92
C ARG A 304 -0.87 19.57 -10.02
N GLY A 305 -0.22 19.40 -8.88
CA GLY A 305 1.23 19.39 -8.81
C GLY A 305 1.71 19.23 -7.38
N THR A 306 3.01 19.43 -7.21
CA THR A 306 3.67 19.25 -5.93
C THR A 306 4.58 20.43 -5.66
N LEU A 307 4.61 20.91 -4.43
CA LEU A 307 5.70 21.76 -3.93
C LEU A 307 6.58 20.88 -3.08
N ALA A 308 7.85 20.72 -3.45
CA ALA A 308 8.79 19.86 -2.75
C ALA A 308 10.14 20.56 -2.56
N LYS A 309 10.73 20.41 -1.38
CA LYS A 309 12.09 20.87 -1.09
C LYS A 309 13.09 19.92 -1.74
N ASP A 310 14.05 20.45 -2.49
CA ASP A 310 15.13 19.68 -3.09
C ASP A 310 16.35 19.56 -2.16
N ALA A 311 17.36 18.83 -2.61
CA ALA A 311 18.59 18.60 -1.84
C ALA A 311 19.40 19.89 -1.58
N SER A 312 19.21 20.94 -2.41
CA SER A 312 19.85 22.24 -2.23
C SER A 312 19.08 23.15 -1.25
N GLY A 313 17.91 22.69 -0.78
CA GLY A 313 17.03 23.44 0.10
C GLY A 313 16.09 24.41 -0.61
N LYS A 314 16.07 24.41 -1.96
CA LYS A 314 15.09 25.17 -2.75
C LYS A 314 13.77 24.42 -2.82
N TRP A 315 12.69 25.17 -2.98
CA TRP A 315 11.37 24.58 -3.20
C TRP A 315 11.03 24.58 -4.69
N LEU A 316 10.63 23.43 -5.19
CA LEU A 316 10.29 23.23 -6.59
C LEU A 316 8.80 22.94 -6.71
N GLU A 317 8.11 23.73 -7.53
CA GLU A 317 6.78 23.37 -8.01
C GLU A 317 6.94 22.49 -9.24
N ARG A 318 6.41 21.27 -9.17
CA ARG A 318 6.46 20.28 -10.25
C ARG A 318 5.07 19.82 -10.65
N ASP A 319 4.92 19.40 -11.90
CA ASP A 319 3.78 18.57 -12.28
C ASP A 319 3.88 17.15 -11.66
N LEU A 320 2.83 16.34 -11.82
CA LEU A 320 2.75 14.99 -11.24
C LEU A 320 3.69 13.95 -11.88
N VAL A 321 4.46 14.33 -12.91
CA VAL A 321 5.53 13.47 -13.45
C VAL A 321 6.94 14.03 -13.23
N GLY A 322 7.04 15.13 -12.48
CA GLY A 322 8.31 15.70 -12.05
C GLY A 322 8.86 16.84 -12.91
N THR A 323 8.12 17.34 -13.91
CA THR A 323 8.54 18.52 -14.66
C THR A 323 8.48 19.75 -13.77
N THR A 324 9.64 20.36 -13.49
CA THR A 324 9.70 21.61 -12.72
C THR A 324 9.11 22.78 -13.52
N ARG A 325 8.16 23.48 -12.89
CA ARG A 325 7.53 24.69 -13.42
C ARG A 325 8.14 25.94 -12.81
N PHE A 326 8.34 25.92 -11.50
CA PHE A 326 8.81 27.08 -10.74
C PHE A 326 9.75 26.67 -9.61
N THR A 327 10.60 27.61 -9.22
CA THR A 327 11.56 27.46 -8.12
C THR A 327 11.37 28.62 -7.15
N PHE A 328 11.43 28.32 -5.86
CA PHE A 328 11.26 29.29 -4.79
C PHE A 328 12.33 29.16 -3.71
N ASN A 329 12.67 30.29 -3.11
CA ASN A 329 13.50 30.39 -1.93
C ASN A 329 12.61 30.31 -0.68
N GLU A 330 12.96 29.45 0.26
CA GLU A 330 12.35 29.50 1.58
C GLU A 330 12.90 30.69 2.36
N VAL A 331 12.02 31.55 2.86
CA VAL A 331 12.40 32.75 3.63
C VAL A 331 11.97 32.67 5.10
N GLY A 332 11.18 31.67 5.47
CA GLY A 332 10.79 31.44 6.86
C GLY A 332 9.83 30.27 7.03
N ARG A 333 9.64 29.86 8.29
CA ARG A 333 8.67 28.85 8.72
C ARG A 333 8.15 29.15 10.11
N ASP A 334 6.93 28.70 10.38
CA ASP A 334 6.36 28.61 11.72
C ASP A 334 5.76 27.21 11.97
N ASP A 335 4.94 27.06 13.01
CA ASP A 335 4.34 25.77 13.37
C ASP A 335 3.38 25.24 12.31
N TRP A 336 2.81 26.12 11.49
CA TRP A 336 1.73 25.82 10.56
C TRP A 336 2.11 26.07 9.11
N SER A 337 3.07 26.95 8.86
CA SER A 337 3.33 27.51 7.55
C SER A 337 4.79 27.50 7.13
N VAL A 338 5.00 27.42 5.80
CA VAL A 338 6.27 27.69 5.13
C VAL A 338 6.10 28.89 4.21
N TYR A 339 7.03 29.85 4.27
CA TYR A 339 7.02 31.05 3.46
C TYR A 339 8.07 30.95 2.37
N LEU A 340 7.61 31.06 1.12
CA LEU A 340 8.42 30.91 -0.08
C LEU A 340 8.38 32.18 -0.91
N GLN A 341 9.48 32.51 -1.59
CA GLN A 341 9.56 33.67 -2.49
C GLN A 341 10.27 33.32 -3.79
N ASP A 342 9.76 33.86 -4.88
CA ASP A 342 10.48 34.01 -6.15
C ASP A 342 10.60 35.50 -6.48
N PRO A 343 11.73 36.14 -6.12
CA PRO A 343 11.96 37.55 -6.37
C PRO A 343 11.91 37.94 -7.85
N GLY A 344 12.32 37.04 -8.75
CA GLY A 344 12.38 37.31 -10.20
C GLY A 344 11.00 37.55 -10.82
N ARG A 345 9.95 37.01 -10.19
CA ARG A 345 8.54 37.18 -10.61
C ARG A 345 7.71 38.03 -9.66
N ASN A 346 8.32 38.59 -8.60
CA ASN A 346 7.61 39.24 -7.51
C ASN A 346 6.50 38.36 -6.89
N VAL A 347 6.80 37.09 -6.64
CA VAL A 347 5.83 36.11 -6.09
C VAL A 347 6.23 35.69 -4.67
N ALA A 348 5.25 35.68 -3.76
CA ALA A 348 5.34 35.06 -2.45
C ALA A 348 4.26 34.00 -2.28
N LEU A 349 4.64 32.81 -1.82
CA LEU A 349 3.74 31.74 -1.44
C LEU A 349 3.80 31.49 0.07
N GLN A 350 2.66 31.11 0.64
CA GLN A 350 2.58 30.50 1.97
C GLN A 350 1.96 29.12 1.81
N ILE A 351 2.73 28.07 2.12
CA ILE A 351 2.18 26.74 2.31
C ILE A 351 1.57 26.73 3.71
N ASP A 352 0.25 26.87 3.83
CA ASP A 352 -0.48 26.90 5.10
C ASP A 352 -1.12 25.53 5.36
N LEU A 353 -0.49 24.75 6.23
CA LEU A 353 -0.99 23.43 6.60
C LEU A 353 -2.16 23.53 7.57
N TYR A 354 -2.28 24.59 8.38
CA TYR A 354 -3.42 24.72 9.29
C TYR A 354 -4.74 24.83 8.51
N THR A 355 -4.76 25.60 7.43
CA THR A 355 -5.96 25.72 6.56
C THR A 355 -5.96 24.77 5.36
N SER A 356 -4.91 23.95 5.20
CA SER A 356 -4.70 23.06 4.05
C SER A 356 -4.71 23.80 2.70
N LYS A 357 -4.07 24.98 2.62
CA LYS A 357 -4.06 25.82 1.43
C LYS A 357 -2.67 26.32 1.09
N VAL A 358 -2.45 26.58 -0.19
CA VAL A 358 -1.33 27.40 -0.65
C VAL A 358 -1.88 28.78 -0.95
N MET A 359 -1.37 29.77 -0.23
CA MET A 359 -1.74 31.18 -0.40
C MET A 359 -0.70 31.88 -1.26
N TYR A 360 -1.16 32.80 -2.10
CA TYR A 360 -0.36 33.62 -3.01
C TYR A 360 -0.46 35.10 -2.65
N SER A 361 0.62 35.83 -2.90
CA SER A 361 0.68 37.29 -2.85
C SER A 361 1.86 37.82 -3.67
N ALA A 362 1.86 39.12 -3.98
CA ALA A 362 3.09 39.80 -4.35
C ALA A 362 4.02 39.94 -3.13
N ILE A 363 5.34 40.02 -3.34
CA ILE A 363 6.28 40.20 -2.24
C ILE A 363 6.00 41.54 -1.53
N GLY A 364 5.84 41.49 -0.21
CA GLY A 364 5.53 42.67 0.62
C GLY A 364 4.05 43.06 0.68
N ALA A 365 3.15 42.38 -0.04
CA ALA A 365 1.72 42.65 0.05
C ALA A 365 1.12 42.21 1.39
N SER A 366 0.16 42.97 1.90
CA SER A 366 -0.53 42.70 3.17
C SER A 366 -1.63 41.63 3.06
N THR A 367 -2.17 41.40 1.86
CA THR A 367 -3.25 40.44 1.60
C THR A 367 -2.76 39.24 0.80
N LYS A 368 -3.26 38.05 1.15
CA LYS A 368 -2.98 36.81 0.43
C LYS A 368 -4.27 36.16 -0.07
N SER A 369 -4.20 35.48 -1.21
CA SER A 369 -5.34 34.77 -1.81
C SER A 369 -5.03 33.28 -1.94
N PRO A 370 -5.97 32.37 -1.62
CA PRO A 370 -5.75 30.94 -1.81
C PRO A 370 -5.69 30.61 -3.30
N ILE A 371 -4.67 29.84 -3.72
CA ILE A 371 -4.52 29.39 -5.11
C ILE A 371 -4.59 27.87 -5.25
N TYR A 372 -4.23 27.12 -4.22
CA TYR A 372 -4.32 25.67 -4.20
C TYR A 372 -4.88 25.15 -2.87
N ASN A 373 -5.57 24.02 -2.93
CA ASN A 373 -5.85 23.17 -1.78
C ASN A 373 -4.78 22.09 -1.66
N ILE A 374 -4.33 21.81 -0.45
CA ILE A 374 -3.36 20.77 -0.14
C ILE A 374 -4.10 19.44 -0.02
N LEU A 375 -3.64 18.44 -0.77
CA LEU A 375 -4.21 17.11 -0.73
C LEU A 375 -3.56 16.23 0.34
N TRP A 376 -2.24 16.22 0.37
CA TRP A 376 -1.49 15.54 1.41
C TRP A 376 -0.12 16.19 1.58
N SER A 377 0.47 16.00 2.76
CA SER A 377 1.82 16.46 3.06
C SER A 377 2.73 15.29 3.41
N LYS A 378 4.01 15.44 3.06
CA LYS A 378 5.10 14.57 3.47
C LYS A 378 5.93 15.32 4.48
N LYS A 379 6.14 14.73 5.65
CA LYS A 379 7.12 15.27 6.60
C LYS A 379 8.52 14.97 6.12
N SER A 380 9.42 15.92 6.35
CA SER A 380 10.84 15.67 6.43
C SER A 380 11.02 14.48 7.34
N ALA A 381 11.82 13.54 6.89
CA ALA A 381 12.11 12.35 7.68
C ALA A 381 12.94 12.67 8.94
N GLY A 382 13.04 13.95 9.32
CA GLY A 382 14.10 14.51 10.17
C GLY A 382 15.44 14.27 9.49
N SER A 383 16.53 14.45 10.20
CA SER A 383 17.56 13.44 10.09
C SER A 383 16.86 12.09 10.27
N ILE A 384 16.61 11.36 9.19
CA ILE A 384 16.43 9.93 9.27
C ILE A 384 17.79 9.49 9.79
N ASN A 385 17.88 9.36 11.11
CA ASN A 385 18.41 8.11 11.60
C ASN A 385 17.54 7.07 10.90
N ASN A 386 18.05 6.62 9.74
CA ASN A 386 17.59 5.47 9.00
C ASN A 386 17.00 4.50 10.01
N PRO A 387 15.79 3.94 9.78
CA PRO A 387 15.15 3.03 10.74
C PRO A 387 16.24 2.13 11.28
N THR A 388 16.56 2.29 12.58
CA THR A 388 17.76 1.75 13.23
C THR A 388 18.32 0.61 12.42
N CYS A 389 19.27 0.93 11.52
CA CYS A 389 19.84 -0.05 10.63
C CYS A 389 20.67 -0.92 11.56
N ALA A 390 20.02 -1.96 12.06
CA ALA A 390 20.52 -2.80 13.10
C ALA A 390 21.15 -4.00 12.41
N CYS A 391 22.43 -4.21 12.67
CA CYS A 391 23.13 -5.34 12.12
C CYS A 391 22.64 -6.57 12.86
N ALA A 392 22.19 -7.59 12.13
CA ALA A 392 21.94 -8.90 12.71
C ALA A 392 23.26 -9.46 13.29
N ALA A 393 23.15 -10.41 14.22
CA ALA A 393 24.33 -11.13 14.71
C ALA A 393 25.07 -11.76 13.52
N GLN A 394 26.39 -11.61 13.49
CA GLN A 394 27.22 -12.03 12.36
C GLN A 394 28.52 -12.64 12.87
N THR A 395 28.92 -13.76 12.27
CA THR A 395 30.14 -14.48 12.60
C THR A 395 31.12 -14.38 11.44
N PHE A 396 32.34 -13.95 11.73
CA PHE A 396 33.48 -14.04 10.81
C PHE A 396 34.39 -15.17 11.29
N ARG A 397 34.88 -16.00 10.38
CA ARG A 397 35.69 -17.17 10.73
C ARG A 397 36.99 -17.22 9.93
N SER A 398 38.09 -17.55 10.61
CA SER A 398 39.38 -17.89 10.00
C SER A 398 39.83 -19.26 10.51
N VAL A 399 40.43 -20.06 9.64
CA VAL A 399 40.71 -21.47 9.88
C VAL A 399 42.09 -21.83 9.32
N SER A 400 42.90 -22.48 10.15
CA SER A 400 44.11 -23.22 9.79
C SER A 400 43.81 -24.73 9.74
N ASP A 401 44.80 -25.56 9.43
CA ASP A 401 44.59 -27.01 9.33
C ASP A 401 44.13 -27.61 10.67
N HIS A 402 44.63 -27.10 11.80
CA HIS A 402 44.33 -27.63 13.15
C HIS A 402 43.81 -26.59 14.16
N THR A 403 43.67 -25.32 13.80
CA THR A 403 43.13 -24.28 14.67
C THR A 403 42.13 -23.40 13.94
N TRP A 404 41.24 -22.74 14.68
CA TRP A 404 40.29 -21.78 14.12
C TRP A 404 39.99 -20.65 15.10
N VAL A 405 39.53 -19.52 14.56
CA VAL A 405 38.99 -18.40 15.31
C VAL A 405 37.67 -17.95 14.69
N GLU A 406 36.71 -17.61 15.55
CA GLU A 406 35.45 -16.97 15.21
C GLU A 406 35.32 -15.64 15.94
N PHE A 407 34.97 -14.60 15.18
CA PHE A 407 34.57 -13.30 15.69
C PHE A 407 33.05 -13.22 15.65
N ARG A 408 32.40 -13.43 16.80
CA ARG A 408 30.95 -13.49 16.94
C ARG A 408 30.42 -12.14 17.39
N LEU A 409 29.92 -11.37 16.44
CA LEU A 409 29.35 -10.04 16.72
C LEU A 409 27.85 -10.19 17.02
N PRO A 410 27.34 -9.57 18.10
CA PRO A 410 25.93 -9.61 18.45
C PRO A 410 25.09 -8.77 17.49
N GLY A 411 23.77 -8.76 17.72
CA GLY A 411 22.91 -7.73 17.14
C GLY A 411 23.43 -6.33 17.52
N GLY A 412 23.57 -5.44 16.55
CA GLY A 412 24.19 -4.13 16.73
C GLY A 412 23.29 -2.99 16.30
N SER A 413 23.37 -1.85 16.98
CA SER A 413 22.70 -0.62 16.56
C SER A 413 23.45 0.08 15.43
N SER A 414 22.76 0.90 14.64
CA SER A 414 23.35 1.62 13.50
C SER A 414 24.56 2.46 13.92
N GLY A 415 25.69 2.30 13.21
CA GLY A 415 26.93 3.01 13.50
C GLY A 415 27.71 2.50 14.71
N GLN A 416 27.17 1.51 15.46
CA GLN A 416 27.88 0.86 16.55
C GLN A 416 29.19 0.28 16.04
N THR A 417 30.25 0.42 16.85
CA THR A 417 31.57 -0.11 16.55
C THR A 417 31.97 -1.11 17.64
N ILE A 418 32.50 -2.26 17.23
CA ILE A 418 33.09 -3.25 18.13
C ILE A 418 34.57 -3.36 17.78
N ASN A 419 35.41 -3.17 18.80
CA ASN A 419 36.85 -3.32 18.68
C ASN A 419 37.30 -4.61 19.37
N ILE A 420 38.13 -5.38 18.69
CA ILE A 420 38.70 -6.63 19.20
C ILE A 420 40.22 -6.45 19.25
N PRO A 421 40.83 -6.47 20.46
CA PRO A 421 42.28 -6.39 20.59
C PRO A 421 42.99 -7.53 19.85
N ALA A 422 44.21 -7.27 19.38
CA ALA A 422 45.06 -8.26 18.72
C ALA A 422 45.24 -9.53 19.56
N GLY A 423 45.34 -10.67 18.89
CA GLY A 423 45.48 -11.97 19.53
C GLY A 423 45.83 -13.09 18.55
N ALA A 424 46.10 -14.28 19.08
CA ALA A 424 46.37 -15.47 18.28
C ALA A 424 46.02 -16.76 19.03
N HIS A 425 45.69 -17.81 18.29
CA HIS A 425 45.56 -19.16 18.82
C HIS A 425 46.35 -20.11 17.93
N ASN A 426 47.10 -21.02 18.54
CA ASN A 426 48.03 -21.88 17.81
C ASN A 426 48.07 -23.29 18.41
N LYS A 427 48.32 -24.26 17.53
CA LYS A 427 48.57 -25.66 17.87
C LYS A 427 49.72 -26.17 17.01
N TYR A 428 50.76 -26.66 17.66
CA TYR A 428 51.88 -27.26 16.97
C TYR A 428 51.57 -28.72 16.63
N VAL A 429 51.62 -29.07 15.35
CA VAL A 429 51.48 -30.45 14.85
C VAL A 429 52.63 -30.70 13.89
N PHE A 430 53.60 -31.53 14.28
CA PHE A 430 54.85 -31.69 13.56
C PHE A 430 54.64 -31.95 12.06
N PRO A 431 55.37 -31.25 11.15
CA PRO A 431 56.40 -30.23 11.41
C PRO A 431 55.88 -28.77 11.40
N LYS A 432 54.55 -28.56 11.43
CA LYS A 432 53.92 -27.26 11.16
C LYS A 432 53.27 -26.65 12.41
N CYS A 433 53.40 -25.33 12.53
CA CYS A 433 52.56 -24.56 13.44
C CYS A 433 51.24 -24.19 12.76
N ASN A 434 50.12 -24.59 13.34
CA ASN A 434 48.78 -24.24 12.86
C ASN A 434 48.28 -23.07 13.69
N ARG A 435 48.44 -21.85 13.17
CA ARG A 435 48.12 -20.62 13.89
C ARG A 435 47.01 -19.87 13.18
N VAL A 436 46.07 -19.35 13.94
CA VAL A 436 45.19 -18.25 13.51
C VAL A 436 45.54 -17.01 14.32
N TRP A 437 45.57 -15.85 13.67
CA TRP A 437 45.94 -14.60 14.34
C TRP A 437 45.14 -13.43 13.79
N TRP A 438 45.07 -12.37 14.60
CA TRP A 438 44.45 -11.11 14.23
C TRP A 438 45.15 -9.94 14.91
N ASP A 439 45.17 -8.80 14.22
CA ASP A 439 45.56 -7.51 14.79
C ASP A 439 44.37 -6.83 15.48
N ASN A 440 44.54 -5.59 15.95
CA ASN A 440 43.43 -4.79 16.46
C ASN A 440 42.36 -4.64 15.38
N LEU A 441 41.27 -5.41 15.50
CA LEU A 441 40.15 -5.39 14.57
C LEU A 441 39.15 -4.32 15.00
N SER A 442 38.52 -3.70 14.01
CA SER A 442 37.35 -2.84 14.22
C SER A 442 36.27 -3.24 13.24
N PHE A 443 35.06 -3.46 13.77
CA PHE A 443 33.87 -3.72 12.99
C PHE A 443 32.86 -2.61 13.24
N LYS A 444 32.26 -2.10 12.17
CA LYS A 444 31.21 -1.09 12.25
C LYS A 444 29.92 -1.64 11.66
N CYS A 445 28.81 -1.40 12.36
CA CYS A 445 27.50 -1.65 11.80
C CYS A 445 27.21 -0.58 10.74
N ASN A 446 27.32 -0.95 9.46
CA ASN A 446 27.22 -0.01 8.34
C ASN A 446 25.77 0.49 8.22
N THR A 447 25.63 1.82 8.26
CA THR A 447 24.33 2.51 8.29
C THR A 447 23.56 2.49 6.96
N SER A 448 24.23 2.06 5.89
CA SER A 448 23.71 1.95 4.52
C SER A 448 23.45 0.49 4.11
N THR A 449 24.25 -0.47 4.59
CA THR A 449 24.13 -1.90 4.20
C THR A 449 23.48 -2.77 5.28
N CYS A 450 23.35 -2.28 6.51
CA CYS A 450 22.81 -2.99 7.68
C CYS A 450 23.51 -4.31 7.98
N LYS A 451 24.81 -4.37 7.69
CA LYS A 451 25.69 -5.50 7.99
C LYS A 451 26.88 -5.04 8.81
N TRP A 452 27.43 -5.98 9.58
CA TRP A 452 28.72 -5.75 10.19
C TRP A 452 29.79 -5.78 9.10
N GLU A 453 30.59 -4.72 9.06
CA GLU A 453 31.69 -4.59 8.11
C GLU A 453 32.99 -4.35 8.87
N LYS A 454 34.04 -5.06 8.48
CA LYS A 454 35.39 -4.82 9.04
C LYS A 454 35.92 -3.51 8.48
N THR A 455 36.16 -2.55 9.36
CA THR A 455 36.69 -1.22 9.01
C THR A 455 38.18 -1.09 9.28
N ALA A 456 38.75 -1.93 10.15
CA ALA A 456 40.18 -1.93 10.43
C ALA A 456 40.70 -3.32 10.86
N GLY A 457 42.01 -3.51 10.76
CA GLY A 457 42.71 -4.71 11.18
C GLY A 457 42.72 -5.84 10.15
N ARG A 458 43.56 -6.84 10.42
CA ARG A 458 43.77 -8.03 9.59
C ARG A 458 43.65 -9.27 10.45
N TRP A 459 43.22 -10.36 9.84
CA TRP A 459 43.32 -11.70 10.41
C TRP A 459 43.80 -12.63 9.32
N ASP A 460 44.53 -13.67 9.69
CA ASP A 460 45.02 -14.67 8.75
C ASP A 460 45.29 -16.00 9.48
N ALA A 461 45.74 -17.00 8.71
CA ALA A 461 46.18 -18.30 9.19
C ALA A 461 47.66 -18.57 8.83
N ASP A 462 48.27 -19.51 9.54
CA ASP A 462 49.59 -20.10 9.32
C ASP A 462 50.79 -19.14 9.41
N ALA A 463 51.10 -18.72 10.65
CA ALA A 463 52.27 -17.92 11.00
C ALA A 463 53.10 -18.58 12.13
N LEU A 464 54.20 -17.93 12.55
CA LEU A 464 55.06 -18.39 13.65
C LEU A 464 54.26 -18.67 14.94
N CYS A 465 54.62 -19.74 15.64
CA CYS A 465 53.94 -20.28 16.84
C CYS A 465 54.11 -19.40 18.08
N THR A 466 53.45 -18.25 18.09
CA THR A 466 53.51 -17.26 19.17
C THR A 466 52.16 -16.58 19.34
N GLY A 467 51.95 -16.00 20.53
CA GLY A 467 50.75 -15.22 20.86
C GLY A 467 49.69 -16.01 21.64
N SER A 468 48.72 -15.27 22.17
CA SER A 468 47.62 -15.76 23.02
C SER A 468 46.29 -15.16 22.52
N PRO A 469 45.13 -15.83 22.74
CA PRO A 469 43.84 -15.36 22.23
C PRO A 469 43.35 -14.02 22.80
N GLY A 470 44.07 -13.46 23.79
CA GLY A 470 43.66 -12.23 24.46
C GLY A 470 42.37 -12.43 25.27
N ASN A 471 41.78 -11.32 25.69
CA ASN A 471 40.54 -11.31 26.48
C ASN A 471 39.50 -10.44 25.78
N SER A 472 38.73 -11.05 24.87
CA SER A 472 37.60 -10.40 24.19
C SER A 472 36.37 -11.30 24.27
N PRO A 473 35.20 -10.78 24.68
CA PRO A 473 33.97 -11.57 24.76
C PRO A 473 33.41 -11.96 23.38
N TYR A 474 33.98 -11.43 22.30
CA TYR A 474 33.55 -11.67 20.93
C TYR A 474 34.44 -12.68 20.19
N VAL A 475 35.53 -13.13 20.81
CA VAL A 475 36.51 -14.03 20.21
C VAL A 475 36.34 -15.43 20.76
N PHE A 476 36.19 -16.39 19.87
CA PHE A 476 36.13 -17.81 20.19
C PHE A 476 37.19 -18.52 19.38
N VAL A 477 38.02 -19.31 20.04
CA VAL A 477 39.09 -20.07 19.39
C VAL A 477 38.91 -21.53 19.72
N GLY A 478 39.41 -22.39 18.84
CA GLY A 478 39.44 -23.80 19.12
C GLY A 478 40.39 -24.55 18.20
N GLU A 479 40.55 -25.81 18.55
CA GLU A 479 41.32 -26.77 17.78
C GLU A 479 40.36 -27.64 16.97
N LYS A 480 40.87 -28.24 15.90
CA LYS A 480 40.20 -29.34 15.20
C LYS A 480 40.70 -30.69 15.70
#